data_AF-A0A9D1HTH4-F1
#
_entry.id   AF-A0A9D1HTH4-F1
#
_cell.length_a   1.000
_cell.length_b   1.000
_cell.length_c   1.000
_cell.angle_alpha   90.00
_cell.angle_beta   90.00
_cell.angle_gamma   90.00
#
_symmetry.space_group_name_H-M   'P 1'
#
loop_
_entity.id
_entity.type
_entity.pdbx_description
1 polymer ?
#
loop_
_entity_poly.entity_id
_entity_poly.type
_entity_poly.pdbx_seq_one_letter_code
_entity_poly.pdbx_strand_id
1 'polypeptide(L)'
;MESIFHKITKQIEKHSNVIIMAHKNIDLDAFGSALCLYKIIQSMDIPCGIFMSNEELDATINIAKKKLEERSIIVDYYDRSNYKHYVTPETLLVIVDTHKKTMVEYPEILSEVNDVVVIDHHIKSTEAVENAKVFYINSSLSSTNEWMVNYLKYLKKTVSPLVATIMLAGIEIDTNGFNLKTTDKTYEAAAFLTKLGADHIQKQELLKENKESYLKRQDFVKTSFMINANMAMCLLDNEIHKKADLAMIAEELLKFENVEASFAIGKLSEEVIGVSARSVGNINVEKIMNAIGGGGHKTDAAAQLEHITIQEVKTKIEEIVNA
;
A
#
# COMPACT_ATOMS: atom_id res chain seq x y z
N MET A 1 4.29 21.89 -2.82
CA MET A 1 3.86 20.81 -3.72
C MET A 1 4.18 21.13 -5.19
N GLU A 2 3.83 22.31 -5.72
CA GLU A 2 4.09 22.65 -7.14
C GLU A 2 5.56 22.52 -7.59
N SER A 3 6.52 22.93 -6.74
CA SER A 3 7.95 22.77 -7.07
C SER A 3 8.35 21.31 -7.27
N ILE A 4 7.77 20.35 -6.52
CA ILE A 4 8.08 18.93 -6.71
C ILE A 4 7.48 18.42 -8.03
N PHE A 5 6.25 18.82 -8.35
CA PHE A 5 5.62 18.48 -9.61
C PHE A 5 6.44 18.98 -10.79
N HIS A 6 6.87 20.24 -10.77
CA HIS A 6 7.73 20.80 -11.81
C HIS A 6 9.05 20.02 -11.97
N LYS A 7 9.72 19.68 -10.86
CA LYS A 7 10.97 18.90 -10.89
C LYS A 7 10.77 17.53 -11.52
N ILE A 8 9.70 16.82 -11.14
CA ILE A 8 9.39 15.49 -11.67
C ILE A 8 9.04 15.58 -13.16
N THR A 9 8.21 16.54 -13.58
CA THR A 9 7.91 16.79 -14.99
C THR A 9 9.19 17.03 -15.79
N LYS A 10 10.12 17.85 -15.27
CA LYS A 10 11.40 18.12 -15.93
C LYS A 10 12.31 16.90 -16.03
N GLN A 11 12.28 16.00 -15.04
CA GLN A 11 13.00 14.73 -15.14
C GLN A 11 12.38 13.89 -16.25
N ILE A 12 11.06 13.70 -16.27
CA ILE A 12 10.38 12.93 -17.31
C ILE A 12 10.72 13.48 -18.71
N GLU A 13 10.56 14.78 -18.95
CA GLU A 13 10.81 15.43 -20.24
C GLU A 13 12.26 15.30 -20.75
N LYS A 14 13.23 15.07 -19.85
CA LYS A 14 14.65 14.96 -20.21
C LYS A 14 15.02 13.58 -20.76
N HIS A 15 14.22 12.54 -20.48
CA HIS A 15 14.57 11.16 -20.80
C HIS A 15 13.80 10.66 -22.02
N SER A 16 14.44 9.80 -22.82
CA SER A 16 13.85 9.23 -24.03
C SER A 16 12.82 8.14 -23.76
N ASN A 17 12.83 7.57 -22.56
CA ASN A 17 11.87 6.56 -22.11
C ASN A 17 11.81 6.50 -20.58
N VAL A 18 10.69 6.00 -20.06
CA VAL A 18 10.43 5.90 -18.61
C VAL A 18 9.93 4.52 -18.24
N ILE A 19 10.44 3.96 -17.15
CA ILE A 19 9.90 2.75 -16.52
C ILE A 19 9.29 3.15 -15.18
N ILE A 20 8.06 2.73 -14.95
CA ILE A 20 7.36 2.92 -13.69
C ILE A 20 7.40 1.60 -12.93
N MET A 21 7.87 1.61 -11.69
CA MET A 21 7.92 0.42 -10.84
C MET A 21 7.27 0.75 -9.48
N ALA A 22 6.66 -0.23 -8.85
CA ALA A 22 6.13 -0.08 -7.49
C ALA A 22 6.76 -1.08 -6.53
N HIS A 23 6.15 -1.29 -5.36
CA HIS A 23 6.54 -2.38 -4.47
C HIS A 23 6.13 -3.75 -5.01
N LYS A 24 6.77 -4.79 -4.48
CA LYS A 24 6.37 -6.19 -4.63
C LYS A 24 5.00 -6.44 -4.02
N ASN A 25 4.27 -7.41 -4.57
CA ASN A 25 2.87 -7.68 -4.22
C ASN A 25 2.02 -6.42 -4.39
N ILE A 26 2.06 -5.85 -5.60
CA ILE A 26 1.40 -4.60 -5.94
C ILE A 26 -0.08 -4.61 -5.54
N ASP A 27 -0.54 -3.53 -4.92
CA ASP A 27 -1.95 -3.31 -4.59
C ASP A 27 -2.57 -2.21 -5.47
N LEU A 28 -3.82 -1.81 -5.19
CA LEU A 28 -4.48 -0.78 -5.99
C LEU A 28 -3.93 0.63 -5.76
N ASP A 29 -3.26 0.91 -4.63
CA ASP A 29 -2.67 2.24 -4.47
C ASP A 29 -1.47 2.41 -5.40
N ALA A 30 -0.54 1.47 -5.33
CA ALA A 30 0.59 1.35 -6.24
C ALA A 30 0.17 1.25 -7.71
N PHE A 31 -0.77 0.35 -8.03
CA PHE A 31 -1.18 0.13 -9.42
C PHE A 31 -1.95 1.32 -10.00
N GLY A 32 -2.87 1.91 -9.23
CA GLY A 32 -3.58 3.12 -9.63
C GLY A 32 -2.62 4.29 -9.87
N SER A 33 -1.62 4.43 -9.00
CA SER A 33 -0.61 5.47 -9.10
C SER A 33 0.26 5.29 -10.35
N ALA A 34 0.67 4.04 -10.63
CA ALA A 34 1.43 3.71 -11.83
C ALA A 34 0.63 3.94 -13.12
N LEU A 35 -0.65 3.56 -13.16
CA LEU A 35 -1.54 3.82 -14.31
C LEU A 35 -1.74 5.32 -14.56
N CYS A 36 -1.94 6.09 -13.50
CA CYS A 36 -2.07 7.54 -13.61
C CYS A 36 -0.80 8.16 -14.19
N LEU A 37 0.36 7.81 -13.64
CA LEU A 37 1.64 8.32 -14.11
C LEU A 37 1.95 7.87 -15.55
N TYR A 38 1.64 6.62 -15.91
CA TYR A 38 1.73 6.11 -17.27
C TYR A 38 0.91 6.98 -18.24
N LYS A 39 -0.34 7.31 -17.90
CA LYS A 39 -1.17 8.19 -18.74
C LYS A 39 -0.64 9.62 -18.83
N ILE A 40 -0.05 10.15 -17.75
CA ILE A 40 0.64 11.44 -17.78
C ILE A 40 1.82 11.39 -18.76
N ILE A 41 2.68 10.38 -18.68
CA ILE A 41 3.88 10.26 -19.53
C ILE A 41 3.51 10.00 -21.00
N GLN A 42 2.54 9.12 -21.27
CA GLN A 42 2.04 8.89 -22.63
C GLN A 42 1.55 10.19 -23.28
N SER A 43 0.88 11.05 -22.52
CA SER A 43 0.39 12.34 -23.03
C SER A 43 1.49 13.41 -23.22
N MET A 44 2.75 13.04 -23.01
CA MET A 44 3.95 13.80 -23.35
C MET A 44 4.68 13.20 -24.56
N ASP A 45 4.11 12.18 -25.21
CA ASP A 45 4.70 11.43 -26.34
C ASP A 45 6.03 10.75 -26.00
N ILE A 46 6.25 10.41 -24.72
CA ILE A 46 7.43 9.70 -24.25
C ILE A 46 7.10 8.21 -24.07
N PRO A 47 7.88 7.29 -24.68
CA PRO A 47 7.76 5.85 -24.43
C PRO A 47 7.80 5.53 -22.94
N CYS A 48 6.83 4.76 -22.45
CA CYS A 48 6.82 4.32 -21.07
C CYS A 48 6.17 2.95 -20.89
N GLY A 49 6.50 2.28 -19.80
CA GLY A 49 5.82 1.05 -19.39
C GLY A 49 5.85 0.85 -17.87
N ILE A 50 4.96 -0.01 -17.39
CA ILE A 50 4.83 -0.37 -15.97
C ILE A 50 5.54 -1.71 -15.77
N PHE A 51 6.59 -1.72 -14.96
CA PHE A 51 7.26 -2.94 -14.54
C PHE A 51 6.44 -3.64 -13.44
N MET A 52 6.00 -4.85 -13.71
CA MET A 52 5.32 -5.72 -12.76
C MET A 52 5.53 -7.19 -13.11
N SER A 53 5.68 -8.05 -12.10
CA SER A 53 5.60 -9.50 -12.30
C SER A 53 4.22 -9.91 -12.83
N ASN A 54 4.20 -10.92 -13.70
CA ASN A 54 2.98 -11.61 -14.11
C ASN A 54 2.66 -12.83 -13.22
N GLU A 55 3.57 -13.19 -12.32
CA GLU A 55 3.43 -14.29 -11.36
C GLU A 55 2.88 -13.79 -10.04
N GLU A 56 1.97 -14.57 -9.43
CA GLU A 56 1.43 -14.34 -8.07
C GLU A 56 0.76 -12.97 -7.84
N LEU A 57 0.23 -12.35 -8.89
CA LEU A 57 -0.55 -11.11 -8.77
C LEU A 57 -1.79 -11.31 -7.89
N ASP A 58 -2.05 -10.33 -7.03
CA ASP A 58 -3.28 -10.28 -6.24
C ASP A 58 -4.53 -10.35 -7.15
N ALA A 59 -5.58 -11.02 -6.68
CA ALA A 59 -6.82 -11.22 -7.44
C ALA A 59 -7.42 -9.87 -7.89
N THR A 60 -7.30 -8.85 -7.05
CA THR A 60 -7.80 -7.49 -7.32
C THR A 60 -7.08 -6.86 -8.51
N ILE A 61 -5.76 -7.03 -8.62
CA ILE A 61 -4.95 -6.54 -9.73
C ILE A 61 -5.31 -7.25 -11.03
N ASN A 62 -5.52 -8.57 -10.98
CA ASN A 62 -5.95 -9.36 -12.14
C ASN A 62 -7.33 -8.89 -12.66
N ILE A 63 -8.28 -8.62 -11.76
CA ILE A 63 -9.59 -8.07 -12.15
C ILE A 63 -9.43 -6.68 -12.77
N ALA A 64 -8.59 -5.81 -12.20
CA ALA A 64 -8.32 -4.48 -12.74
C ALA A 64 -7.71 -4.53 -14.15
N LYS A 65 -6.68 -5.36 -14.36
CA LYS A 65 -6.05 -5.59 -15.67
C LYS A 65 -7.07 -6.09 -16.70
N LYS A 66 -7.86 -7.11 -16.33
CA LYS A 66 -8.93 -7.63 -17.19
C LYS A 66 -9.94 -6.56 -17.59
N LYS A 67 -10.39 -5.72 -16.65
CA LYS A 67 -11.31 -4.61 -16.95
C LYS A 67 -10.68 -3.57 -17.90
N LEU A 68 -9.37 -3.30 -17.78
CA LEU A 68 -8.66 -2.41 -18.70
C LEU A 68 -8.65 -2.98 -20.12
N GLU A 69 -8.35 -4.28 -20.26
CA GLU A 69 -8.36 -5.00 -21.55
C GLU A 69 -9.77 -5.02 -22.18
N GLU A 70 -10.81 -5.34 -21.41
CA GLU A 70 -12.21 -5.32 -21.84
C GLU A 70 -12.66 -3.94 -22.36
N ARG A 71 -12.02 -2.86 -21.88
CA ARG A 71 -12.25 -1.48 -22.33
C ARG A 71 -11.25 -1.00 -23.38
N SER A 72 -10.39 -1.90 -23.88
CA SER A 72 -9.33 -1.58 -24.86
C SER A 72 -8.40 -0.46 -24.39
N ILE A 73 -8.18 -0.34 -23.08
CA ILE A 73 -7.19 0.59 -22.51
C ILE A 73 -5.85 -0.14 -22.54
N ILE A 74 -5.04 0.20 -23.55
CA ILE A 74 -3.71 -0.38 -23.73
C ILE A 74 -2.76 0.20 -22.68
N VAL A 75 -2.02 -0.70 -22.05
CA VAL A 75 -0.95 -0.43 -21.08
C VAL A 75 0.22 -1.34 -21.41
N ASP A 76 1.41 -0.76 -21.54
CA ASP A 76 2.64 -1.52 -21.77
C ASP A 76 3.16 -2.04 -20.43
N TYR A 77 3.13 -3.36 -20.27
CA TYR A 77 3.65 -4.04 -19.10
C TYR A 77 5.01 -4.67 -19.40
N TYR A 78 5.97 -4.41 -18.51
CA TYR A 78 7.29 -5.02 -18.56
C TYR A 78 7.45 -5.97 -17.37
N ASP A 79 8.16 -7.07 -17.59
CA ASP A 79 8.48 -8.05 -16.57
C ASP A 79 9.92 -8.53 -16.73
N ARG A 80 10.35 -9.48 -15.90
CA ARG A 80 11.70 -10.04 -15.93
C ARG A 80 12.09 -10.65 -17.28
N SER A 81 11.13 -11.06 -18.11
CA SER A 81 11.38 -11.68 -19.40
C SER A 81 11.70 -10.68 -20.51
N ASN A 82 11.19 -9.45 -20.42
CA ASN A 82 11.27 -8.49 -21.52
C ASN A 82 11.87 -7.11 -21.16
N TYR A 83 12.05 -6.78 -19.87
CA TYR A 83 12.46 -5.43 -19.45
C TYR A 83 13.79 -4.98 -20.07
N LYS A 84 14.73 -5.89 -20.31
CA LYS A 84 16.04 -5.58 -20.92
C LYS A 84 15.95 -4.98 -22.32
N HIS A 85 14.83 -5.11 -23.01
CA HIS A 85 14.60 -4.43 -24.28
C HIS A 85 14.30 -2.93 -24.12
N TYR A 86 13.91 -2.52 -22.92
CA TYR A 86 13.44 -1.17 -22.61
C TYR A 86 14.31 -0.44 -21.60
N VAL A 87 15.24 -1.13 -20.93
CA VAL A 87 16.10 -0.54 -19.89
C VAL A 87 17.47 -0.24 -20.45
N THR A 88 17.88 1.02 -20.35
CA THR A 88 19.25 1.49 -20.59
C THR A 88 19.69 2.39 -19.43
N PRO A 89 21.00 2.69 -19.30
CA PRO A 89 21.48 3.65 -18.31
C PRO A 89 20.81 5.02 -18.38
N GLU A 90 20.31 5.43 -19.55
CA GLU A 90 19.60 6.69 -19.81
C GLU A 90 18.08 6.59 -19.62
N THR A 91 17.55 5.43 -19.23
CA THR A 91 16.14 5.26 -18.89
C THR A 91 15.86 5.92 -17.53
N LEU A 92 14.77 6.69 -17.43
CA LEU A 92 14.29 7.16 -16.14
C LEU A 92 13.50 6.04 -15.45
N LEU A 93 13.90 5.67 -14.23
CA LEU A 93 13.08 4.83 -13.38
C LEU A 93 12.27 5.69 -12.40
N VAL A 94 10.95 5.57 -12.41
CA VAL A 94 10.07 6.19 -11.43
C VAL A 94 9.47 5.13 -10.53
N ILE A 95 9.82 5.19 -9.25
CA ILE A 95 9.29 4.32 -8.21
C ILE A 95 8.11 5.01 -7.54
N VAL A 96 6.96 4.35 -7.52
CA VAL A 96 5.74 4.82 -6.86
C VAL A 96 5.38 3.89 -5.71
N ASP A 97 4.83 4.49 -4.64
CA ASP A 97 4.25 3.80 -3.50
C ASP A 97 5.21 2.90 -2.69
N THR A 98 6.51 3.11 -2.90
CA THR A 98 7.54 2.64 -1.98
C THR A 98 8.80 3.45 -2.15
N HIS A 99 9.57 3.54 -1.07
CA HIS A 99 10.90 4.11 -1.10
C HIS A 99 11.97 3.10 -0.68
N LYS A 100 11.61 1.88 -0.24
CA LYS A 100 12.55 0.90 0.29
C LYS A 100 13.14 0.04 -0.81
N LYS A 101 14.46 -0.05 -0.90
CA LYS A 101 15.17 -0.86 -1.92
C LYS A 101 14.79 -2.35 -1.85
N THR A 102 14.49 -2.85 -0.66
CA THR A 102 14.10 -4.25 -0.41
C THR A 102 12.64 -4.55 -0.76
N MET A 103 11.84 -3.52 -1.00
CA MET A 103 10.41 -3.63 -1.27
C MET A 103 10.04 -3.36 -2.72
N VAL A 104 10.88 -2.70 -3.52
CA VAL A 104 10.60 -2.54 -4.95
C VAL A 104 10.44 -3.91 -5.61
N GLU A 105 9.59 -3.97 -6.63
CA GLU A 105 9.26 -5.19 -7.36
C GLU A 105 10.51 -5.92 -7.91
N TYR A 106 11.46 -5.17 -8.47
CA TYR A 106 12.69 -5.75 -9.01
C TYR A 106 13.91 -4.85 -8.76
N PRO A 107 14.61 -5.06 -7.61
CA PRO A 107 15.70 -4.20 -7.17
C PRO A 107 16.89 -4.10 -8.13
N GLU A 108 17.09 -5.10 -8.99
CA GLU A 108 18.21 -5.18 -9.94
C GLU A 108 18.21 -4.00 -10.93
N ILE A 109 17.03 -3.50 -11.34
CA ILE A 109 16.92 -2.35 -12.27
C ILE A 109 17.56 -1.10 -11.68
N LEU A 110 17.56 -0.93 -10.36
CA LEU A 110 18.21 0.21 -9.69
C LEU A 110 19.70 0.33 -10.02
N SER A 111 20.36 -0.79 -10.38
CA SER A 111 21.78 -0.82 -10.77
C SER A 111 22.02 -0.66 -12.27
N GLU A 112 20.95 -0.67 -13.07
CA GLU A 112 21.01 -0.62 -14.53
C GLU A 112 20.66 0.78 -15.10
N VAL A 113 20.13 1.67 -14.25
CA VAL A 113 19.72 3.05 -14.61
C VAL A 113 20.53 4.09 -13.84
N ASN A 114 20.78 5.25 -14.44
CA ASN A 114 21.50 6.35 -13.78
C ASN A 114 20.59 7.28 -12.96
N ASP A 115 19.34 7.46 -13.41
CA ASP A 115 18.43 8.48 -12.89
C ASP A 115 17.16 7.80 -12.35
N VAL A 116 16.88 8.03 -11.05
CA VAL A 116 15.73 7.48 -10.33
C VAL A 116 14.90 8.61 -9.72
N VAL A 117 13.58 8.48 -9.77
CA VAL A 117 12.61 9.31 -9.03
C VAL A 117 11.83 8.41 -8.09
N VAL A 118 11.60 8.86 -6.86
CA VAL A 118 10.81 8.15 -5.85
C VAL A 118 9.66 9.03 -5.38
N ILE A 119 8.44 8.50 -5.39
CA ILE A 119 7.21 9.14 -4.91
C ILE A 119 6.51 8.17 -3.96
N ASP A 120 6.36 8.54 -2.70
CA ASP A 120 5.76 7.68 -1.69
C ASP A 120 5.04 8.49 -0.60
N HIS A 121 4.13 7.85 0.12
CA HIS A 121 3.43 8.37 1.29
C HIS A 121 3.74 7.59 2.58
N HIS A 122 4.56 6.54 2.52
CA HIS A 122 4.96 5.83 3.73
C HIS A 122 5.93 6.64 4.61
N ILE A 123 6.00 6.31 5.90
CA ILE A 123 6.99 6.92 6.80
C ILE A 123 8.40 6.53 6.35
N LYS A 124 9.29 7.53 6.32
CA LYS A 124 10.65 7.36 5.83
C LYS A 124 11.41 6.29 6.62
N SER A 125 12.05 5.38 5.88
CA SER A 125 12.90 4.30 6.38
C SER A 125 14.37 4.56 6.13
N THR A 126 15.23 3.87 6.88
CA THR A 126 16.68 3.83 6.66
C THR A 126 17.08 3.00 5.44
N GLU A 127 16.22 2.10 4.97
CA GLU A 127 16.47 1.25 3.78
C GLU A 127 16.05 1.91 2.46
N ALA A 128 16.06 3.24 2.41
CA ALA A 128 15.56 3.99 1.27
C ALA A 128 16.45 3.79 0.02
N VAL A 129 15.84 3.86 -1.17
CA VAL A 129 16.56 3.94 -2.44
C VAL A 129 17.48 5.18 -2.41
N GLU A 130 18.77 4.94 -2.61
CA GLU A 130 19.80 5.95 -2.57
C GLU A 130 19.90 6.72 -3.90
N ASN A 131 20.47 7.93 -3.87
CA ASN A 131 20.85 8.72 -5.05
C ASN A 131 19.72 9.05 -6.05
N ALA A 132 18.46 9.00 -5.64
CA ALA A 132 17.34 9.46 -6.47
C ALA A 132 17.48 10.96 -6.82
N LYS A 133 17.30 11.31 -8.09
CA LYS A 133 17.31 12.70 -8.59
C LYS A 133 16.19 13.54 -7.97
N VAL A 134 15.04 12.90 -7.74
CA VAL A 134 13.94 13.47 -6.98
C VAL A 134 13.44 12.40 -6.02
N PHE A 135 13.45 12.72 -4.73
CA PHE A 135 12.98 11.84 -3.68
C PHE A 135 11.88 12.56 -2.90
N TYR A 136 10.63 12.17 -3.11
CA TYR A 136 9.48 12.76 -2.47
C TYR A 136 8.77 11.74 -1.59
N ILE A 137 8.73 12.04 -0.29
CA ILE A 137 7.91 11.31 0.68
C ILE A 137 7.02 12.32 1.38
N ASN A 138 5.73 12.04 1.47
CA ASN A 138 4.84 12.77 2.38
C ASN A 138 3.87 11.84 3.11
N SER A 139 4.21 11.53 4.36
CA SER A 139 3.39 10.68 5.23
C SER A 139 2.12 11.32 5.77
N SER A 140 1.82 12.56 5.39
CA SER A 140 0.52 13.17 5.66
C SER A 140 -0.54 12.85 4.61
N LEU A 141 -0.15 12.30 3.45
CA LEU A 141 -1.09 11.94 2.39
C LEU A 141 -1.73 10.59 2.71
N SER A 142 -3.00 10.43 2.33
CA SER A 142 -3.67 9.15 2.56
C SER A 142 -3.00 8.02 1.79
N SER A 143 -2.61 8.29 0.54
CA SER A 143 -2.12 7.32 -0.43
C SER A 143 -1.31 7.99 -1.54
N THR A 144 -0.55 7.23 -2.30
CA THR A 144 0.15 7.71 -3.50
C THR A 144 -0.85 8.15 -4.59
N ASN A 145 -2.04 7.55 -4.67
CA ASN A 145 -3.10 8.04 -5.56
C ASN A 145 -3.60 9.45 -5.19
N GLU A 146 -3.66 9.82 -3.90
CA GLU A 146 -3.97 11.19 -3.48
C GLU A 146 -2.94 12.17 -4.06
N TRP A 147 -1.65 11.80 -4.03
CA TRP A 147 -0.59 12.58 -4.65
C TRP A 147 -0.77 12.71 -6.18
N MET A 148 -1.09 11.60 -6.85
CA MET A 148 -1.29 11.57 -8.30
C MET A 148 -2.46 12.44 -8.73
N VAL A 149 -3.55 12.50 -7.95
CA VAL A 149 -4.65 13.43 -8.20
C VAL A 149 -4.20 14.89 -8.16
N ASN A 150 -3.37 15.25 -7.17
CA ASN A 150 -2.82 16.60 -7.08
C ASN A 150 -1.89 16.90 -8.27
N TYR A 151 -1.13 15.90 -8.74
CA TYR A 151 -0.28 16.05 -9.92
C TYR A 151 -1.10 16.23 -11.22
N LEU A 152 -2.20 15.47 -11.40
CA LEU A 152 -3.15 15.65 -12.51
C LEU A 152 -3.75 17.07 -12.52
N LYS A 153 -4.19 17.56 -11.36
CA LYS A 153 -4.71 18.93 -11.19
C LYS A 153 -3.68 19.98 -11.60
N TYR A 154 -2.43 19.82 -11.15
CA TYR A 154 -1.33 20.71 -11.49
C TYR A 154 -1.05 20.75 -13.01
N LEU A 155 -1.01 19.57 -13.65
CA LEU A 155 -0.80 19.46 -15.10
C LEU A 155 -2.05 19.79 -15.93
N LYS A 156 -3.21 19.99 -15.30
CA LYS A 156 -4.52 20.13 -15.95
C LYS A 156 -4.81 18.96 -16.91
N LYS A 157 -4.41 17.75 -16.51
CA LYS A 157 -4.63 16.51 -17.26
C LYS A 157 -5.72 15.67 -16.61
N THR A 158 -6.23 14.69 -17.36
CA THR A 158 -7.27 13.76 -16.91
C THR A 158 -6.86 12.33 -17.24
N VAL A 159 -7.51 11.37 -16.58
CA VAL A 159 -7.41 9.94 -16.87
C VAL A 159 -8.77 9.41 -17.31
N SER A 160 -8.82 8.19 -17.86
CA SER A 160 -10.09 7.57 -18.22
C SER A 160 -10.94 7.26 -16.97
N PRO A 161 -12.28 7.16 -17.10
CA PRO A 161 -13.16 6.78 -15.98
C PRO A 161 -12.74 5.50 -15.26
N LEU A 162 -12.26 4.48 -15.99
CA LEU A 162 -11.80 3.23 -15.39
C LEU A 162 -10.49 3.41 -14.60
N VAL A 163 -9.51 4.18 -15.12
CA VAL A 163 -8.30 4.50 -14.35
C VAL A 163 -8.66 5.31 -13.10
N ALA A 164 -9.56 6.29 -13.21
CA ALA A 164 -10.05 7.04 -12.06
C ALA A 164 -10.74 6.15 -11.01
N THR A 165 -11.47 5.13 -11.47
CA THR A 165 -12.11 4.12 -10.61
C THR A 165 -11.08 3.30 -9.84
N ILE A 166 -10.01 2.84 -10.52
CA ILE A 166 -8.91 2.09 -9.90
C ILE A 166 -8.17 2.96 -8.87
N MET A 167 -7.85 4.20 -9.22
CA MET A 167 -7.22 5.15 -8.28
C MET A 167 -8.08 5.40 -7.04
N LEU A 168 -9.41 5.52 -7.21
CA LEU A 168 -10.33 5.73 -6.10
C LEU A 168 -10.40 4.49 -5.19
N ALA A 169 -10.36 3.29 -5.77
CA ALA A 169 -10.27 2.05 -5.01
C ALA A 169 -8.95 1.97 -4.21
N GLY A 170 -7.82 2.41 -4.78
CA GLY A 170 -6.54 2.51 -4.06
C GLY A 170 -6.60 3.45 -2.85
N ILE A 171 -7.18 4.65 -3.01
CA ILE A 171 -7.43 5.56 -1.86
C ILE A 171 -8.29 4.87 -0.78
N GLU A 172 -9.31 4.12 -1.18
CA GLU A 172 -10.22 3.45 -0.25
C GLU A 172 -9.55 2.32 0.54
N ILE A 173 -8.61 1.59 -0.07
CA ILE A 173 -7.81 0.57 0.61
C ILE A 173 -6.93 1.22 1.68
N ASP A 174 -6.11 2.20 1.30
CA ASP A 174 -5.13 2.83 2.20
C ASP A 174 -5.76 3.62 3.35
N THR A 175 -6.98 4.10 3.14
CA THR A 175 -7.76 4.81 4.16
C THR A 175 -8.69 3.91 4.94
N ASN A 176 -8.77 2.61 4.60
CA ASN A 176 -9.77 1.69 5.13
C ASN A 176 -11.19 2.31 5.08
N GLY A 177 -11.64 2.72 3.90
CA GLY A 177 -12.93 3.36 3.74
C GLY A 177 -13.01 4.75 4.36
N PHE A 178 -11.97 5.57 4.22
CA PHE A 178 -11.88 6.95 4.76
C PHE A 178 -11.84 7.05 6.30
N ASN A 179 -11.58 5.94 6.99
CA ASN A 179 -11.52 5.88 8.46
C ASN A 179 -10.13 6.17 9.01
N LEU A 180 -9.08 5.94 8.21
CA LEU A 180 -7.68 6.11 8.56
C LEU A 180 -7.01 7.11 7.62
N LYS A 181 -6.00 7.83 8.14
CA LYS A 181 -5.13 8.77 7.38
C LYS A 181 -5.89 9.71 6.42
N THR A 182 -7.11 10.07 6.76
CA THR A 182 -8.01 10.82 5.88
C THR A 182 -8.07 12.27 6.30
N THR A 183 -7.93 13.18 5.34
CA THR A 183 -8.04 14.64 5.54
C THR A 183 -9.07 15.24 4.58
N ASP A 184 -9.31 16.55 4.67
CA ASP A 184 -10.11 17.28 3.67
C ASP A 184 -9.55 17.07 2.24
N LYS A 185 -8.22 16.96 2.10
CA LYS A 185 -7.54 16.73 0.82
C LYS A 185 -7.79 15.37 0.24
N THR A 186 -7.92 14.36 1.08
CA THR A 186 -8.30 13.00 0.67
C THR A 186 -9.71 12.99 0.06
N TYR A 187 -10.67 13.69 0.69
CA TYR A 187 -12.02 13.84 0.13
C TYR A 187 -12.04 14.68 -1.15
N GLU A 188 -11.25 15.75 -1.23
CA GLU A 188 -11.08 16.54 -2.46
C GLU A 188 -10.46 15.73 -3.61
N ALA A 189 -9.60 14.75 -3.29
CA ALA A 189 -9.04 13.84 -4.27
C ALA A 189 -10.09 12.83 -4.77
N ALA A 190 -10.82 12.20 -3.85
CA ALA A 190 -11.93 11.31 -4.18
C ALA A 190 -13.00 12.00 -5.04
N ALA A 191 -13.42 13.20 -4.64
CA ALA A 191 -14.40 14.00 -5.39
C ALA A 191 -13.91 14.35 -6.81
N PHE A 192 -12.61 14.61 -6.96
CA PHE A 192 -12.02 14.84 -8.28
C PHE A 192 -12.06 13.58 -9.15
N LEU A 193 -11.73 12.41 -8.61
CA LEU A 193 -11.82 11.14 -9.35
C LEU A 193 -13.26 10.82 -9.76
N THR A 194 -14.24 11.05 -8.87
CA THR A 194 -15.67 10.94 -9.23
C THR A 194 -16.05 11.91 -10.34
N LYS A 195 -15.53 13.14 -10.34
CA LYS A 195 -15.73 14.09 -11.45
C LYS A 195 -15.14 13.60 -12.77
N LEU A 196 -14.07 12.81 -12.74
CA LEU A 196 -13.50 12.14 -13.92
C LEU A 196 -14.27 10.89 -14.34
N GLY A 197 -15.37 10.55 -13.66
CA GLY A 197 -16.22 9.40 -13.98
C GLY A 197 -15.85 8.12 -13.25
N ALA A 198 -15.11 8.19 -12.13
CA ALA A 198 -14.92 7.02 -11.28
C ALA A 198 -16.27 6.41 -10.88
N ASP A 199 -16.44 5.12 -11.14
CA ASP A 199 -17.70 4.39 -10.98
C ASP A 199 -17.71 3.62 -9.66
N HIS A 200 -18.64 3.99 -8.77
CA HIS A 200 -18.75 3.37 -7.46
C HIS A 200 -19.08 1.88 -7.49
N ILE A 201 -19.87 1.41 -8.46
CA ILE A 201 -20.24 0.00 -8.58
C ILE A 201 -19.02 -0.79 -9.03
N GLN A 202 -18.29 -0.31 -10.04
CA GLN A 202 -17.06 -0.97 -10.49
C GLN A 202 -15.97 -0.95 -9.41
N LYS A 203 -15.85 0.15 -8.66
CA LYS A 203 -14.95 0.23 -7.49
C LYS A 203 -15.33 -0.85 -6.46
N GLN A 204 -16.61 -0.97 -6.11
CA GLN A 204 -17.05 -2.02 -5.18
C GLN A 204 -16.77 -3.43 -5.73
N GLU A 205 -16.92 -3.67 -7.03
CA GLU A 205 -16.56 -4.94 -7.63
C GLU A 205 -15.07 -5.28 -7.52
N LEU A 206 -14.19 -4.29 -7.68
CA LEU A 206 -12.75 -4.45 -7.47
C LEU A 206 -12.45 -4.84 -6.01
N LEU A 207 -13.12 -4.21 -5.05
CA LEU A 207 -12.88 -4.41 -3.62
C LEU A 207 -13.60 -5.64 -3.02
N LYS A 208 -14.24 -6.48 -3.84
CA LYS A 208 -14.91 -7.69 -3.34
C LYS A 208 -13.87 -8.71 -2.88
N GLU A 209 -14.08 -9.20 -1.66
CA GLU A 209 -13.30 -10.29 -1.10
C GLU A 209 -13.92 -11.66 -1.41
N ASN A 210 -13.07 -12.70 -1.42
CA ASN A 210 -13.54 -14.08 -1.40
C ASN A 210 -14.34 -14.38 -0.12
N LYS A 211 -15.49 -15.05 -0.29
CA LYS A 211 -16.40 -15.39 0.82
C LYS A 211 -15.74 -16.26 1.89
N GLU A 212 -14.94 -17.26 1.52
CA GLU A 212 -14.31 -18.19 2.47
C GLU A 212 -13.24 -17.47 3.29
N SER A 213 -12.42 -16.63 2.66
CA SER A 213 -11.46 -15.76 3.34
C SER A 213 -12.15 -14.82 4.32
N TYR A 214 -13.24 -14.19 3.89
CA TYR A 214 -14.06 -13.33 4.74
C TYR A 214 -14.61 -14.09 5.95
N LEU A 215 -15.21 -15.26 5.75
CA LEU A 215 -15.78 -16.07 6.83
C LEU A 215 -14.71 -16.57 7.79
N LYS A 216 -13.56 -17.04 7.30
CA LYS A 216 -12.42 -17.45 8.15
C LYS A 216 -11.96 -16.30 9.04
N ARG A 217 -11.87 -15.08 8.49
CA ARG A 217 -11.57 -13.88 9.29
C ARG A 217 -12.65 -13.59 10.33
N GLN A 218 -13.93 -13.70 9.97
CA GLN A 218 -15.04 -13.48 10.90
C GLN A 218 -15.06 -14.50 12.04
N ASP A 219 -14.63 -15.76 11.81
CA ASP A 219 -14.53 -16.75 12.88
C ASP A 219 -13.51 -16.34 13.95
N PHE A 220 -12.39 -15.73 13.55
CA PHE A 220 -11.41 -15.15 14.48
C PHE A 220 -11.91 -13.89 15.19
N VAL A 221 -12.57 -13.00 14.44
CA VAL A 221 -13.16 -11.79 15.02
C VAL A 221 -14.23 -12.14 16.06
N LYS A 222 -15.03 -13.18 15.81
CA LYS A 222 -16.04 -13.70 16.73
C LYS A 222 -15.46 -14.22 18.06
N THR A 223 -14.23 -14.74 18.07
CA THR A 223 -13.57 -15.27 19.27
C THR A 223 -12.66 -14.25 19.97
N SER A 224 -12.58 -13.02 19.44
CA SER A 224 -11.85 -11.93 20.08
C SER A 224 -12.49 -11.50 21.41
N PHE A 225 -11.71 -10.84 22.26
CA PHE A 225 -12.13 -10.40 23.59
C PHE A 225 -11.47 -9.07 23.97
N MET A 226 -12.11 -8.33 24.87
CA MET A 226 -11.53 -7.13 25.46
C MET A 226 -10.45 -7.52 26.48
N ILE A 227 -9.26 -6.91 26.39
CA ILE A 227 -8.19 -7.10 27.37
C ILE A 227 -8.22 -6.04 28.48
N ASN A 228 -8.87 -4.91 28.22
CA ASN A 228 -9.20 -3.87 29.19
C ASN A 228 -10.39 -3.02 28.64
N ALA A 229 -10.63 -1.83 29.18
CA ALA A 229 -11.79 -1.00 28.79
C ALA A 229 -11.75 -0.49 27.34
N ASN A 230 -10.57 -0.35 26.73
CA ASN A 230 -10.41 0.27 25.42
C ASN A 230 -9.49 -0.50 24.44
N MET A 231 -9.16 -1.76 24.75
CA MET A 231 -8.32 -2.59 23.90
C MET A 231 -8.91 -3.99 23.70
N ALA A 232 -8.85 -4.49 22.47
CA ALA A 232 -9.30 -5.83 22.08
C ALA A 232 -8.16 -6.72 21.59
N MET A 233 -8.30 -8.03 21.74
CA MET A 233 -7.32 -9.02 21.29
C MET A 233 -8.00 -10.22 20.64
N CYS A 234 -7.39 -10.75 19.58
CA CYS A 234 -7.73 -12.03 18.98
C CYS A 234 -6.51 -12.96 19.02
N LEU A 235 -6.73 -14.20 19.47
CA LEU A 235 -5.78 -15.29 19.32
C LEU A 235 -6.23 -16.15 18.15
N LEU A 236 -5.39 -16.26 17.13
CA LEU A 236 -5.63 -17.17 16.01
C LEU A 236 -5.40 -18.62 16.47
N ASP A 237 -5.84 -19.55 15.63
CA ASP A 237 -5.63 -20.98 15.87
C ASP A 237 -4.15 -21.39 15.72
N ASN A 238 -3.90 -22.69 15.83
CA ASN A 238 -2.55 -23.26 15.76
C ASN A 238 -2.05 -23.48 14.32
N GLU A 239 -2.77 -23.01 13.29
CA GLU A 239 -2.30 -23.02 11.90
C GLU A 239 -1.29 -21.90 11.66
N ILE A 240 -0.53 -22.01 10.56
CA ILE A 240 0.37 -20.96 10.10
C ILE A 240 -0.43 -19.97 9.23
N HIS A 241 -0.32 -18.68 9.57
CA HIS A 241 -1.01 -17.58 8.90
C HIS A 241 -0.03 -16.59 8.27
N LYS A 242 -0.51 -15.78 7.34
CA LYS A 242 0.27 -14.69 6.77
C LYS A 242 0.21 -13.47 7.71
N LYS A 243 1.25 -12.63 7.68
CA LYS A 243 1.25 -11.35 8.41
C LYS A 243 0.04 -10.48 8.07
N ALA A 244 -0.40 -10.52 6.81
CA ALA A 244 -1.58 -9.80 6.34
C ALA A 244 -2.87 -10.25 7.06
N ASP A 245 -3.03 -11.54 7.37
CA ASP A 245 -4.22 -12.06 8.05
C ASP A 245 -4.34 -11.48 9.46
N LEU A 246 -3.22 -11.44 10.21
CA LEU A 246 -3.16 -10.84 11.54
C LEU A 246 -3.48 -9.33 11.47
N ALA A 247 -2.90 -8.62 10.49
CA ALA A 247 -3.14 -7.20 10.30
C ALA A 247 -4.62 -6.89 10.03
N MET A 248 -5.25 -7.65 9.14
CA MET A 248 -6.68 -7.50 8.81
C MET A 248 -7.59 -7.81 10.01
N ILE A 249 -7.27 -8.83 10.80
CA ILE A 249 -8.04 -9.16 12.02
C ILE A 249 -7.93 -8.01 13.03
N ALA A 250 -6.71 -7.54 13.33
CA ALA A 250 -6.52 -6.43 14.26
C ALA A 250 -7.28 -5.19 13.77
N GLU A 251 -7.24 -4.88 12.47
CA GLU A 251 -7.98 -3.76 11.90
C GLU A 251 -9.51 -3.90 12.01
N GLU A 252 -10.06 -5.11 11.86
CA GLU A 252 -11.49 -5.32 12.07
C GLU A 252 -11.92 -5.12 13.52
N LEU A 253 -11.08 -5.47 14.49
CA LEU A 253 -11.39 -5.26 15.92
C LEU A 253 -11.52 -3.77 16.27
N LEU A 254 -10.85 -2.86 15.56
CA LEU A 254 -11.01 -1.41 15.77
C LEU A 254 -12.43 -0.89 15.43
N LYS A 255 -13.24 -1.69 14.72
CA LYS A 255 -14.63 -1.33 14.40
C LYS A 255 -15.58 -1.53 15.59
N PHE A 256 -15.14 -2.20 16.65
CA PHE A 256 -15.95 -2.44 17.82
C PHE A 256 -16.05 -1.21 18.71
N GLU A 257 -17.21 -1.05 19.35
CA GLU A 257 -17.45 0.04 20.28
C GLU A 257 -16.39 0.04 21.40
N ASN A 258 -15.89 1.22 21.74
CA ASN A 258 -14.85 1.46 22.76
C ASN A 258 -13.44 0.95 22.43
N VAL A 259 -13.22 0.23 21.32
CA VAL A 259 -11.87 -0.27 20.97
C VAL A 259 -11.04 0.85 20.37
N GLU A 260 -10.03 1.31 21.11
CA GLU A 260 -9.05 2.31 20.66
C GLU A 260 -7.75 1.67 20.16
N ALA A 261 -7.43 0.46 20.61
CA ALA A 261 -6.34 -0.34 20.08
C ALA A 261 -6.69 -1.84 20.04
N SER A 262 -6.07 -2.56 19.12
CA SER A 262 -6.34 -3.98 18.93
C SER A 262 -5.10 -4.78 18.62
N PHE A 263 -5.14 -6.07 18.94
CA PHE A 263 -4.04 -7.02 18.75
C PHE A 263 -4.54 -8.31 18.11
N ALA A 264 -3.80 -8.84 17.15
CA ALA A 264 -4.01 -10.19 16.62
C ALA A 264 -2.70 -10.98 16.77
N ILE A 265 -2.77 -12.17 17.37
CA ILE A 265 -1.62 -13.02 17.69
C ILE A 265 -1.80 -14.37 17.00
N GLY A 266 -0.81 -14.81 16.22
CA GLY A 266 -0.88 -16.07 15.49
C GLY A 266 0.48 -16.58 15.03
N LYS A 267 0.56 -17.85 14.62
CA LYS A 267 1.81 -18.43 14.11
C LYS A 267 2.10 -17.92 12.70
N LEU A 268 3.34 -17.49 12.46
CA LEU A 268 3.86 -17.16 11.12
C LEU A 268 4.75 -18.28 10.56
N SER A 269 5.26 -19.14 11.44
CA SER A 269 5.93 -20.41 11.14
C SER A 269 5.82 -21.33 12.35
N GLU A 270 6.40 -22.52 12.30
CA GLU A 270 6.45 -23.44 13.44
C GLU A 270 7.14 -22.84 14.68
N GLU A 271 8.09 -21.92 14.47
CA GLU A 271 8.92 -21.35 15.55
C GLU A 271 8.65 -19.87 15.81
N VAL A 272 7.89 -19.19 14.94
CA VAL A 272 7.66 -17.73 15.00
C VAL A 272 6.20 -17.42 15.28
N ILE A 273 5.95 -16.68 16.35
CA ILE A 273 4.67 -16.04 16.65
C ILE A 273 4.70 -14.59 16.19
N GLY A 274 3.72 -14.20 15.38
CA GLY A 274 3.49 -12.83 14.97
C GLY A 274 2.46 -12.13 15.85
N VAL A 275 2.64 -10.82 16.02
CA VAL A 275 1.64 -9.90 16.59
C VAL A 275 1.44 -8.76 15.60
N SER A 276 0.19 -8.48 15.26
CA SER A 276 -0.18 -7.21 14.61
C SER A 276 -0.98 -6.36 15.58
N ALA A 277 -0.61 -5.08 15.71
CA ALA A 277 -1.26 -4.11 16.56
C ALA A 277 -1.78 -2.92 15.74
N ARG A 278 -3.00 -2.48 16.02
CA ARG A 278 -3.63 -1.31 15.38
C ARG A 278 -4.17 -0.35 16.43
N SER A 279 -4.26 0.93 16.10
CA SER A 279 -4.85 1.94 16.96
C SER A 279 -5.50 3.06 16.16
N VAL A 280 -6.60 3.61 16.69
CA VAL A 280 -7.28 4.80 16.15
C VAL A 280 -6.48 6.09 16.37
N GLY A 281 -5.38 6.02 17.14
CA GLY A 281 -4.43 7.12 17.35
C GLY A 281 -4.28 7.58 18.79
N ASN A 282 -5.19 7.22 19.70
CA ASN A 282 -5.12 7.61 21.11
C ASN A 282 -4.07 6.80 21.87
N ILE A 283 -3.99 5.50 21.60
CA ILE A 283 -3.00 4.59 22.17
C ILE A 283 -1.81 4.47 21.23
N ASN A 284 -0.59 4.55 21.76
CA ASN A 284 0.63 4.35 20.97
C ASN A 284 1.01 2.86 20.98
N VAL A 285 0.63 2.13 19.92
CA VAL A 285 0.92 0.68 19.81
C VAL A 285 2.38 0.36 19.49
N GLU A 286 3.15 1.31 18.93
CA GLU A 286 4.59 1.17 18.73
C GLU A 286 5.32 0.91 20.04
N LYS A 287 4.96 1.65 21.11
CA LYS A 287 5.59 1.46 22.44
C LYS A 287 5.33 0.07 22.99
N ILE A 288 4.11 -0.44 22.80
CA ILE A 288 3.70 -1.78 23.28
C ILE A 288 4.48 -2.86 22.50
N MET A 289 4.57 -2.73 21.17
CA MET A 289 5.32 -3.68 20.35
C MET A 289 6.83 -3.61 20.60
N ASN A 290 7.41 -2.41 20.79
CA ASN A 290 8.83 -2.24 21.14
C ASN A 290 9.18 -2.96 22.45
N ALA A 291 8.28 -2.96 23.45
CA ALA A 291 8.50 -3.63 24.73
C ALA A 291 8.59 -5.17 24.62
N ILE A 292 8.10 -5.75 23.51
CA ILE A 292 8.23 -7.19 23.20
C ILE A 292 9.18 -7.46 22.02
N GLY A 293 10.06 -6.51 21.69
CA GLY A 293 11.08 -6.66 20.64
C GLY A 293 10.58 -6.43 19.20
N GLY A 294 9.38 -5.88 19.05
CA GLY A 294 8.82 -5.44 17.78
C GLY A 294 9.11 -3.97 17.47
N GLY A 295 8.22 -3.35 16.70
CA GLY A 295 8.24 -1.92 16.39
C GLY A 295 7.20 -1.53 15.36
N GLY A 296 7.30 -0.30 14.84
CA GLY A 296 6.38 0.23 13.84
C GLY A 296 6.08 1.70 14.09
N HIS A 297 4.79 2.04 14.15
CA HIS A 297 4.29 3.40 14.28
C HIS A 297 3.16 3.49 15.28
N LYS A 298 2.85 4.72 15.70
CA LYS A 298 1.84 5.02 16.73
C LYS A 298 0.51 4.27 16.54
N THR A 299 0.06 4.11 15.30
CA THR A 299 -1.23 3.50 14.92
C THR A 299 -1.13 2.11 14.30
N ASP A 300 0.07 1.67 13.92
CA ASP A 300 0.31 0.40 13.24
C ASP A 300 1.70 -0.11 13.62
N ALA A 301 1.74 -1.19 14.38
CA ALA A 301 2.99 -1.80 14.82
C ALA A 301 2.86 -3.32 14.81
N ALA A 302 4.00 -4.01 14.82
CA ALA A 302 4.04 -5.47 14.83
C ALA A 302 5.25 -5.98 15.61
N ALA A 303 5.18 -7.24 16.03
CA ALA A 303 6.30 -7.97 16.62
C ALA A 303 6.36 -9.39 16.06
N GLN A 304 7.55 -9.96 16.03
CA GLN A 304 7.78 -11.38 15.71
C GLN A 304 8.67 -11.94 16.81
N LEU A 305 8.20 -13.01 17.46
CA LEU A 305 8.90 -13.62 18.58
C LEU A 305 9.16 -15.09 18.26
N GLU A 306 10.41 -15.50 18.43
CA GLU A 306 10.88 -16.87 18.19
C GLU A 306 10.78 -17.72 19.46
N HIS A 307 10.51 -19.01 19.28
CA HIS A 307 10.51 -20.03 20.34
C HIS A 307 9.61 -19.70 21.55
N ILE A 308 8.46 -19.10 21.28
CA ILE A 308 7.45 -18.73 22.29
C ILE A 308 6.05 -19.20 21.85
N THR A 309 5.14 -19.38 22.78
CA THR A 309 3.74 -19.73 22.49
C THR A 309 2.84 -18.50 22.35
N ILE A 310 1.72 -18.65 21.64
CA ILE A 310 0.67 -17.62 21.54
C ILE A 310 0.24 -17.14 22.94
N GLN A 311 0.12 -18.07 23.89
CA GLN A 311 -0.33 -17.76 25.25
C GLN A 311 0.69 -16.93 26.04
N GLU A 312 1.99 -17.21 25.89
CA GLU A 312 3.04 -16.41 26.53
C GLU A 312 3.13 -15.00 25.93
N VAL A 313 2.95 -14.85 24.62
CA VAL A 313 2.89 -13.54 23.96
C VAL A 313 1.66 -12.74 24.45
N LYS A 314 0.50 -13.40 24.57
CA LYS A 314 -0.69 -12.80 25.18
C LYS A 314 -0.37 -12.26 26.58
N THR A 315 0.20 -13.08 27.46
CA THR A 315 0.52 -12.68 28.84
C THR A 315 1.44 -11.46 28.86
N LYS A 316 2.48 -11.43 28.02
CA LYS A 316 3.38 -10.27 27.91
C LYS A 316 2.64 -8.99 27.55
N ILE A 317 1.72 -9.05 26.58
CA ILE A 317 0.94 -7.87 26.18
C ILE A 317 0.00 -7.45 27.31
N GLU A 318 -0.70 -8.38 27.95
CA GLU A 318 -1.59 -8.10 29.08
C GLU A 318 -0.84 -7.45 30.26
N GLU A 319 0.39 -7.87 30.55
CA GLU A 319 1.23 -7.24 31.58
C GLU A 319 1.62 -5.80 31.21
N ILE A 320 1.95 -5.54 29.94
CA ILE A 320 2.34 -4.20 29.47
C ILE A 320 1.17 -3.22 29.51
N VAL A 321 -0.03 -3.66 29.11
CA VAL A 321 -1.19 -2.75 29.00
C VAL A 321 -1.93 -2.53 30.33
N ASN A 322 -1.65 -3.35 31.35
CA ASN A 322 -2.24 -3.24 32.68
C ASN A 322 -1.27 -2.70 33.75
N ALA A 323 -0.04 -2.38 33.37
CA ALA A 323 0.97 -1.73 34.22
C ALA A 323 0.75 -0.20 34.30
#